data_AF-A0A177AJN8-F1
#
_entry.id   AF-A0A177AJN8-F1
#
_cell.length_a   1.000
_cell.length_b   1.000
_cell.length_c   1.000
_cell.angle_alpha   90.00
_cell.angle_beta   90.00
_cell.angle_gamma   90.00
#
_symmetry.space_group_name_H-M   'P 1'
#
loop_
_entity.id
_entity.type
_entity.pdbx_description
1 polymer ?
#
loop_
_entity_poly.entity_id
_entity_poly.type
_entity_poly.pdbx_seq_one_letter_code
_entity_poly.pdbx_strand_id
1 'polypeptide(L)'
;MSIARLAPEVQQIQQSAPFIDTYTDAATTLLRARPVEQHATLTMPHAHPPPKRWTSPRGWGARHINDDAPFNLWDEAKRDYRFLKKGAEYDWCRDKFGDGQIASYGWFMTIDTKSPPKPVPLTVGCMPVIFTNMGEKLWSLTPKTCYANPRVSNPCPEVQWERMTSPTKDQNIAILTALEPLANVRAIIYMPHWTIVELEYGDGRVYQPGSLPGTVGVRTTLYHHEEEPFYKTLSKMTCHRRLDPTQQSGASDPTPQDTTNYIQECAFVSPGCRLESGLGMVGSQNERVNAATSAGVKLWNINGKEALTVSHHGFLNSKEVYHPFASGVKIGEVFDERPELDISLVELVSDVSRKFRNDCYFQGETPKLLLRGSDIVKGSWFEVDGMSSGLVSLLTYASVFCKPPRPLGHPEIDYRHWESHSLSAMFGVVNNTICEGMCGAPIVECESGGVAGFFHLSDGFNCLAAQLDDLVAEGWQIA
;
A
#
# COMPACT_ATOMS: atom_id res chain seq x y z
N MET A 1 -18.35 11.14 -8.86
CA MET A 1 -19.08 11.32 -7.58
C MET A 1 -18.49 10.32 -6.61
N SER A 2 -18.07 10.74 -5.41
CA SER A 2 -17.64 9.82 -4.36
C SER A 2 -18.88 9.31 -3.62
N ILE A 3 -18.98 7.99 -3.43
CA ILE A 3 -20.08 7.33 -2.72
C ILE A 3 -19.50 6.83 -1.39
N ALA A 4 -20.15 7.10 -0.26
CA ALA A 4 -19.70 6.53 1.01
C ALA A 4 -20.06 5.03 1.07
N ARG A 5 -19.26 4.24 1.79
CA ARG A 5 -19.62 2.84 2.11
C ARG A 5 -20.96 2.80 2.83
N LEU A 6 -21.78 1.77 2.64
CA LEU A 6 -23.08 1.68 3.30
C LEU A 6 -23.04 0.97 4.67
N ALA A 7 -22.04 0.10 4.90
CA ALA A 7 -21.89 -0.61 6.17
C ALA A 7 -21.56 0.35 7.33
N PRO A 8 -22.44 0.48 8.35
CA PRO A 8 -22.24 1.40 9.47
C PRO A 8 -20.99 1.09 10.28
N GLU A 9 -20.60 -0.17 10.39
CA GLU A 9 -19.46 -0.59 11.20
C GLU A 9 -18.14 -0.17 10.55
N VAL A 10 -18.04 -0.22 9.21
CA VAL A 10 -16.88 0.30 8.48
C VAL A 10 -16.84 1.82 8.52
N GLN A 11 -17.99 2.49 8.39
CA GLN A 11 -18.07 3.94 8.61
C GLN A 11 -17.66 4.32 10.05
N GLN A 12 -18.03 3.49 11.04
CA GLN A 12 -17.67 3.70 12.43
C GLN A 12 -16.18 3.45 12.66
N ILE A 13 -15.57 2.43 12.04
CA ILE A 13 -14.10 2.32 12.00
C ILE A 13 -13.52 3.61 11.43
N GLN A 14 -13.98 4.07 10.27
CA GLN A 14 -13.46 5.30 9.69
C GLN A 14 -13.60 6.49 10.66
N GLN A 15 -14.68 6.58 11.45
CA GLN A 15 -14.86 7.65 12.43
C GLN A 15 -14.06 7.49 13.74
N SER A 16 -13.78 6.25 14.15
CA SER A 16 -13.24 5.91 15.47
C SER A 16 -11.79 5.42 15.44
N ALA A 17 -11.40 4.75 14.36
CA ALA A 17 -10.03 4.52 14.00
C ALA A 17 -9.43 5.85 13.53
N PRO A 18 -8.14 6.05 13.75
CA PRO A 18 -7.45 7.28 13.38
C PRO A 18 -7.49 7.66 11.88
N PHE A 19 -8.00 6.77 11.04
CA PHE A 19 -8.25 6.98 9.63
C PHE A 19 -9.64 7.62 9.45
N ILE A 20 -9.76 8.84 9.99
CA ILE A 20 -10.93 9.72 9.91
C ILE A 20 -11.24 9.97 8.43
N ASP A 21 -12.52 10.19 8.08
CA ASP A 21 -12.86 10.97 6.89
C ASP A 21 -12.20 12.35 7.02
N THR A 22 -10.94 12.43 6.60
CA THR A 22 -10.05 13.58 6.79
C THR A 22 -10.58 14.85 6.11
N TYR A 23 -11.65 14.73 5.33
CA TYR A 23 -12.15 15.78 4.46
C TYR A 23 -13.28 16.61 5.06
N THR A 24 -14.09 16.04 5.98
CA THR A 24 -15.34 16.72 6.40
C THR A 24 -15.53 16.85 7.90
N ASP A 25 -14.91 16.00 8.71
CA ASP A 25 -15.03 15.99 10.19
C ASP A 25 -16.49 16.09 10.69
N ALA A 26 -17.46 15.67 9.86
CA ALA A 26 -18.87 15.76 10.17
C ALA A 26 -19.29 14.61 11.07
N ALA A 27 -19.99 14.90 12.17
CA ALA A 27 -20.68 13.87 12.92
C ALA A 27 -21.70 13.18 12.01
N THR A 28 -21.65 11.84 11.92
CA THR A 28 -22.75 10.99 11.45
C THR A 28 -23.90 11.07 12.43
N THR A 29 -24.56 12.23 12.50
CA THR A 29 -25.99 12.24 12.80
C THR A 29 -26.66 11.45 11.71
N LEU A 30 -26.94 10.18 11.99
CA LEU A 30 -27.93 9.32 11.33
C LEU A 30 -28.44 9.94 10.02
N LEU A 31 -27.60 9.90 8.99
CA LEU A 31 -28.14 9.94 7.65
C LEU A 31 -28.89 8.63 7.58
N ARG A 32 -30.20 8.72 7.84
CA ARG A 32 -31.21 7.76 7.39
C ARG A 32 -30.66 7.12 6.13
N ALA A 33 -30.65 5.79 6.06
CA ALA A 33 -30.62 5.07 4.80
C ALA A 33 -31.42 5.87 3.77
N ARG A 34 -30.72 6.63 2.93
CA ARG A 34 -31.32 7.42 1.87
C ARG A 34 -30.97 6.65 0.60
N PRO A 35 -31.98 6.19 -0.14
CA PRO A 35 -31.78 5.45 -1.37
C PRO A 35 -30.85 6.22 -2.32
N VAL A 36 -29.95 5.49 -2.96
CA VAL A 36 -28.97 5.96 -3.97
C VAL A 36 -29.60 6.89 -5.01
N GLU A 37 -30.90 6.74 -5.28
CA GLU A 37 -31.69 7.54 -6.22
C GLU A 37 -31.77 9.04 -5.88
N GLN A 38 -31.62 9.44 -4.60
CA GLN A 38 -31.63 10.85 -4.20
C GLN A 38 -30.29 11.56 -4.37
N HIS A 39 -29.19 10.83 -4.52
CA HIS A 39 -27.88 11.43 -4.84
C HIS A 39 -27.80 11.83 -6.33
N ALA A 40 -28.46 11.09 -7.21
CA ALA A 40 -28.49 11.41 -8.65
C ALA A 40 -29.39 12.61 -9.00
N THR A 41 -30.36 12.96 -8.16
CA THR A 41 -31.34 14.04 -8.42
C THR A 41 -31.02 15.37 -7.73
N LEU A 42 -30.06 15.42 -6.80
CA LEU A 42 -29.65 16.65 -6.11
C LEU A 42 -28.36 17.29 -6.64
N THR A 43 -27.72 16.72 -7.67
CA THR A 43 -26.65 17.39 -8.43
C THR A 43 -27.23 18.45 -9.37
N MET A 44 -27.78 19.52 -8.80
CA MET A 44 -27.96 20.80 -9.50
C MET A 44 -26.59 21.51 -9.66
N PRO A 45 -26.38 22.32 -10.72
CA PRO A 45 -25.06 22.68 -11.24
C PRO A 45 -24.39 23.88 -10.52
N HIS A 46 -24.62 24.05 -9.22
CA HIS A 46 -24.07 25.16 -8.43
C HIS A 46 -23.14 24.73 -7.30
N ALA A 47 -22.79 23.46 -7.21
CA ALA A 47 -21.77 23.02 -6.26
C ALA A 47 -20.39 23.38 -6.81
N HIS A 48 -19.65 24.21 -6.08
CA HIS A 48 -18.22 24.39 -6.27
C HIS A 48 -17.55 23.01 -6.41
N PRO A 49 -16.53 22.85 -7.28
CA PRO A 49 -15.79 21.60 -7.35
C PRO A 49 -15.32 21.23 -5.93
N PRO A 50 -15.37 19.93 -5.55
CA PRO A 50 -14.89 19.50 -4.24
C PRO A 50 -13.46 20.02 -4.03
N PRO A 51 -13.11 20.48 -2.82
CA PRO A 51 -11.81 21.06 -2.56
C PRO A 51 -10.70 20.06 -2.91
N LYS A 52 -9.62 20.55 -3.52
CA LYS A 52 -8.45 19.71 -3.81
C LYS A 52 -7.86 19.20 -2.50
N ARG A 53 -7.86 17.88 -2.31
CA ARG A 53 -7.34 17.19 -1.12
C ARG A 53 -5.84 17.39 -0.92
N TRP A 54 -5.14 17.59 -2.02
CA TRP A 54 -3.69 17.70 -2.07
C TRP A 54 -3.27 18.87 -2.95
N THR A 55 -2.19 19.53 -2.54
CA THR A 55 -1.38 20.36 -3.43
C THR A 55 -0.17 19.54 -3.85
N SER A 56 -0.04 19.30 -5.15
CA SER A 56 1.06 18.54 -5.77
C SER A 56 1.28 17.15 -5.13
N PRO A 57 0.28 16.24 -5.15
CA PRO A 57 0.40 14.93 -4.51
C PRO A 57 1.41 13.98 -5.17
N ARG A 58 1.91 14.30 -6.37
CA ARG A 58 2.90 13.50 -7.08
C ARG A 58 4.32 13.96 -6.76
N GLY A 59 5.16 13.03 -6.31
CA GLY A 59 6.51 13.32 -5.83
C GLY A 59 6.54 13.92 -4.42
N TRP A 60 7.73 14.34 -4.00
CA TRP A 60 7.98 14.87 -2.65
C TRP A 60 7.49 16.31 -2.50
N GLY A 61 7.21 16.72 -1.25
CA GLY A 61 6.81 18.09 -0.94
C GLY A 61 5.31 18.39 -1.08
N ALA A 62 4.49 17.35 -1.26
CA ALA A 62 3.04 17.48 -1.27
C ALA A 62 2.53 18.11 0.02
N ARG A 63 1.43 18.88 -0.08
CA ARG A 63 0.74 19.45 1.07
C ARG A 63 -0.69 18.91 1.14
N HIS A 64 -1.01 18.26 2.24
CA HIS A 64 -2.37 17.80 2.54
C HIS A 64 -3.30 18.99 2.84
N ILE A 65 -4.59 18.88 2.55
CA ILE A 65 -5.56 19.97 2.79
C ILE A 65 -5.61 20.45 4.26
N ASN A 66 -5.37 19.54 5.20
CA ASN A 66 -5.35 19.87 6.64
C ASN A 66 -3.99 20.37 7.15
N ASP A 67 -2.99 20.47 6.27
CA ASP A 67 -1.68 21.04 6.59
C ASP A 67 -1.69 22.58 6.43
N ASP A 68 -2.11 23.24 7.49
CA ASP A 68 -2.17 24.70 7.62
C ASP A 68 -0.86 25.30 8.18
N ALA A 69 0.22 24.53 8.25
CA ALA A 69 1.47 25.03 8.80
C ALA A 69 1.95 26.25 8.00
N PRO A 70 2.27 27.38 8.65
CA PRO A 70 2.64 28.63 7.97
C PRO A 70 4.07 28.61 7.40
N PHE A 71 4.70 27.43 7.36
CA PHE A 71 6.06 27.20 6.91
C PHE A 71 6.13 26.00 5.96
N ASN A 72 7.25 25.90 5.24
CA ASN A 72 7.57 24.78 4.36
C ASN A 72 8.87 24.11 4.81
N LEU A 73 8.84 22.80 5.00
CA LEU A 73 9.98 21.94 5.35
C LEU A 73 10.60 21.28 4.12
N TRP A 74 9.91 21.25 2.98
CA TRP A 74 10.44 20.77 1.71
C TRP A 74 11.27 21.85 1.01
N ASP A 75 12.50 21.51 0.62
CA ASP A 75 13.37 22.32 -0.23
C ASP A 75 13.46 21.65 -1.61
N GLU A 76 12.69 22.17 -2.57
CA GLU A 76 12.63 21.66 -3.95
C GLU A 76 14.00 21.67 -4.63
N ALA A 77 14.80 22.73 -4.41
CA ALA A 77 16.09 22.88 -5.07
C ALA A 77 17.11 21.85 -4.55
N LYS A 78 17.07 21.51 -3.26
CA LYS A 78 17.92 20.47 -2.67
C LYS A 78 17.33 19.07 -2.75
N ARG A 79 16.05 18.95 -3.10
CA ARG A 79 15.23 17.73 -3.02
C ARG A 79 15.39 17.07 -1.65
N ASP A 80 15.15 17.84 -0.60
CA ASP A 80 15.37 17.40 0.77
C ASP A 80 14.39 18.05 1.74
N TYR A 81 14.13 17.38 2.86
CA TYR A 81 13.43 18.01 3.96
C TYR A 81 14.41 18.56 4.97
N ARG A 82 14.17 19.80 5.41
CA ARG A 82 14.85 20.38 6.56
C ARG A 82 14.17 19.99 7.86
N PHE A 83 14.95 19.96 8.93
CA PHE A 83 14.41 19.85 10.28
C PHE A 83 13.63 21.11 10.68
N LEU A 84 12.64 20.91 11.55
CA LEU A 84 11.95 22.00 12.25
C LEU A 84 12.97 22.85 13.01
N LYS A 85 12.89 24.17 12.83
CA LYS A 85 13.74 25.09 13.58
C LYS A 85 13.20 25.24 15.00
N LYS A 86 14.10 25.24 16.00
CA LYS A 86 13.75 25.61 17.37
C LYS A 86 13.22 27.05 17.40
N GLY A 87 12.25 27.32 18.28
CA GLY A 87 11.52 28.59 18.35
C GLY A 87 10.18 28.48 17.60
N ALA A 88 9.82 29.51 16.84
CA ALA A 88 8.46 29.69 16.31
C ALA A 88 7.84 28.47 15.59
N GLU A 89 8.59 27.73 14.76
CA GLU A 89 8.04 26.54 14.08
C GLU A 89 7.77 25.40 15.04
N TYR A 90 8.70 25.18 15.99
CA TYR A 90 8.57 24.14 17.02
C TYR A 90 7.47 24.49 18.02
N ASP A 91 7.39 25.76 18.43
CA ASP A 91 6.36 26.27 19.33
C ASP A 91 4.98 26.16 18.67
N TRP A 92 4.86 26.48 17.38
CA TRP A 92 3.62 26.29 16.62
C TRP A 92 3.16 24.82 16.61
N CYS A 93 4.08 23.86 16.37
CA CYS A 93 3.73 22.44 16.41
C CYS A 93 3.28 22.01 17.82
N ARG A 94 3.93 22.50 18.88
CA ARG A 94 3.55 22.18 20.25
C ARG A 94 2.21 22.78 20.65
N ASP A 95 1.97 24.03 20.31
CA ASP A 95 0.70 24.71 20.57
C ASP A 95 -0.45 23.99 19.85
N LYS A 96 -0.20 23.47 18.65
CA LYS A 96 -1.22 22.81 17.85
C LYS A 96 -1.46 21.34 18.21
N PHE A 97 -0.40 20.57 18.46
CA PHE A 97 -0.48 19.11 18.60
C PHE A 97 -0.20 18.61 20.03
N GLY A 98 0.24 19.50 20.93
CA GLY A 98 0.53 19.23 22.33
C GLY A 98 2.03 19.06 22.63
N ASP A 99 2.30 18.67 23.88
CA ASP A 99 3.65 18.63 24.46
C ASP A 99 4.40 17.30 24.24
N GLY A 100 3.99 16.49 23.28
CA GLY A 100 4.65 15.22 22.99
C GLY A 100 6.00 15.40 22.28
N GLN A 101 6.73 14.30 22.17
CA GLN A 101 7.98 14.26 21.44
C GLN A 101 7.72 14.46 19.94
N ILE A 102 8.51 15.37 19.34
CA ILE A 102 8.57 15.55 17.89
C ILE A 102 9.91 15.00 17.41
N ALA A 103 9.88 14.04 16.49
CA ALA A 103 11.08 13.46 15.89
C ALA A 103 10.99 13.53 14.36
N SER A 104 12.13 13.65 13.68
CA SER A 104 12.20 13.66 12.22
C SER A 104 13.24 12.63 11.76
N TYR A 105 12.87 11.88 10.72
CA TYR A 105 13.61 10.72 10.21
C TYR A 105 14.11 10.95 8.78
N GLY A 106 14.28 12.23 8.39
CA GLY A 106 14.81 12.65 7.10
C GLY A 106 13.73 12.88 6.03
N TRP A 107 12.78 11.95 5.88
CA TRP A 107 11.72 12.07 4.85
C TRP A 107 10.29 12.08 5.42
N PHE A 108 10.16 11.90 6.74
CA PHE A 108 8.93 12.06 7.50
C PHE A 108 9.24 12.48 8.94
N MET A 109 8.20 12.87 9.67
CA MET A 109 8.26 13.15 11.10
C MET A 109 7.21 12.36 11.89
N THR A 110 7.48 12.19 13.17
CA THR A 110 6.51 11.71 14.15
C THR A 110 6.19 12.79 15.17
N ILE A 111 4.95 12.82 15.62
CA ILE A 111 4.48 13.69 16.70
C ILE A 111 3.71 12.83 17.70
N ASP A 112 4.27 12.66 18.89
CA ASP A 112 3.56 12.00 19.98
C ASP A 112 2.41 12.91 20.44
N THR A 113 1.24 12.32 20.63
CA THR A 113 0.10 13.07 21.19
C THR A 113 -0.89 12.13 21.86
N LYS A 114 -1.53 12.61 22.94
CA LYS A 114 -2.64 11.90 23.60
C LYS A 114 -3.98 12.17 22.92
N SER A 115 -4.04 13.20 22.10
CA SER A 115 -5.26 13.70 21.48
C SER A 115 -4.92 14.11 20.07
N PRO A 116 -4.86 13.15 19.14
CA PRO A 116 -4.57 13.44 17.76
C PRO A 116 -5.46 14.56 17.19
N PRO A 117 -4.92 15.40 16.30
CA PRO A 117 -5.68 16.48 15.69
C PRO A 117 -6.90 15.94 14.94
N LYS A 118 -8.00 16.69 14.99
CA LYS A 118 -9.23 16.41 14.22
C LYS A 118 -9.59 17.69 13.44
N PRO A 119 -9.53 17.67 12.10
CA PRO A 119 -9.17 16.52 11.26
C PRO A 119 -7.65 16.23 11.28
N VAL A 120 -7.25 15.00 10.98
CA VAL A 120 -5.84 14.58 10.97
C VAL A 120 -5.14 15.13 9.72
N PRO A 121 -4.02 15.86 9.85
CA PRO A 121 -3.17 16.18 8.72
C PRO A 121 -2.25 15.01 8.36
N LEU A 122 -2.08 14.74 7.07
CA LEU A 122 -1.13 13.75 6.57
C LEU A 122 0.27 14.34 6.32
N THR A 123 0.37 15.67 6.30
CA THR A 123 1.63 16.41 6.26
C THR A 123 1.64 17.56 7.27
N VAL A 124 2.81 18.00 7.72
CA VAL A 124 3.02 19.26 8.45
C VAL A 124 4.15 20.01 7.76
N GLY A 125 3.84 21.20 7.24
CA GLY A 125 4.78 21.98 6.44
C GLY A 125 5.31 21.20 5.24
N CYS A 126 4.45 20.46 4.54
CA CYS A 126 4.78 19.53 3.44
C CYS A 126 5.54 18.25 3.84
N MET A 127 5.99 18.10 5.10
CA MET A 127 6.63 16.85 5.53
C MET A 127 5.57 15.82 5.91
N PRO A 128 5.61 14.58 5.39
CA PRO A 128 4.74 13.50 5.84
C PRO A 128 4.81 13.33 7.37
N VAL A 129 3.66 13.22 8.03
CA VAL A 129 3.58 13.14 9.49
C VAL A 129 2.85 11.89 9.95
N ILE A 130 3.40 11.27 10.98
CA ILE A 130 2.77 10.19 11.73
C ILE A 130 2.48 10.72 13.14
N PHE A 131 1.27 10.52 13.62
CA PHE A 131 0.90 10.79 15.01
C PHE A 131 0.90 9.48 15.78
N THR A 132 1.69 9.44 16.86
CA THR A 132 1.94 8.26 17.69
C THR A 132 1.42 8.46 19.12
N ASN A 133 1.20 7.38 19.85
CA ASN A 133 0.90 7.49 21.28
C ASN A 133 2.16 7.93 22.04
N MET A 134 1.96 8.57 23.19
CA MET A 134 3.06 9.04 24.04
C MET A 134 4.03 7.91 24.40
N GLY A 135 5.30 8.07 24.00
CA GLY A 135 6.38 7.14 24.34
C GLY A 135 6.41 5.86 23.48
N GLU A 136 5.63 5.80 22.41
CA GLU A 136 5.68 4.73 21.43
C GLU A 136 7.01 4.80 20.66
N LYS A 137 7.75 3.69 20.65
CA LYS A 137 9.02 3.63 19.92
C LYS A 137 8.76 3.27 18.48
N LEU A 138 9.23 4.12 17.56
CA LEU A 138 9.28 3.76 16.15
C LEU A 138 10.20 2.55 15.92
N TRP A 139 9.88 1.75 14.91
CA TRP A 139 10.72 0.64 14.45
C TRP A 139 12.08 1.12 13.95
N SER A 140 13.05 0.19 13.91
CA SER A 140 14.39 0.47 13.39
C SER A 140 14.35 0.69 11.89
N LEU A 141 14.70 1.90 11.43
CA LEU A 141 14.82 2.22 9.99
C LEU A 141 16.16 1.74 9.39
N THR A 142 17.04 1.17 10.21
CA THR A 142 18.35 0.67 9.83
C THR A 142 18.59 -0.74 10.37
N PRO A 143 19.39 -1.57 9.67
CA PRO A 143 19.84 -2.85 10.21
C PRO A 143 20.64 -2.67 11.52
N LYS A 144 20.64 -3.71 12.38
CA LYS A 144 21.34 -3.66 13.68
C LYS A 144 22.85 -3.83 13.56
N THR A 145 23.32 -4.55 12.54
CA THR A 145 24.72 -4.96 12.41
C THR A 145 25.47 -4.07 11.42
N CYS A 146 26.67 -3.62 11.80
CA CYS A 146 27.50 -2.74 10.98
C CYS A 146 28.43 -3.51 10.04
N TYR A 147 27.90 -4.12 8.97
CA TYR A 147 28.74 -4.73 7.92
C TYR A 147 29.34 -3.69 6.96
N ALA A 148 28.67 -2.54 6.82
CA ALA A 148 29.06 -1.46 5.93
C ALA A 148 30.30 -0.71 6.43
N ASN A 149 31.22 -0.39 5.53
CA ASN A 149 32.41 0.40 5.80
C ASN A 149 32.69 1.39 4.64
N PRO A 150 32.69 2.70 4.89
CA PRO A 150 32.91 3.71 3.84
C PRO A 150 34.32 3.68 3.25
N ARG A 151 35.26 2.94 3.84
CA ARG A 151 36.63 2.76 3.31
C ARG A 151 36.75 1.60 2.33
N VAL A 152 35.78 0.69 2.29
CA VAL A 152 35.73 -0.34 1.26
C VAL A 152 35.28 0.33 -0.04
N SER A 153 36.03 0.08 -1.12
CA SER A 153 35.80 0.72 -2.41
C SER A 153 34.36 0.53 -2.89
N ASN A 154 33.79 1.61 -3.43
CA ASN A 154 32.51 1.55 -4.13
C ASN A 154 32.66 0.66 -5.38
N PRO A 155 31.88 -0.43 -5.51
CA PRO A 155 32.06 -1.37 -6.60
C PRO A 155 31.52 -0.88 -7.95
N CYS A 156 30.69 0.17 -7.98
CA CYS A 156 30.09 0.72 -9.20
C CYS A 156 29.92 2.26 -9.15
N PRO A 157 31.01 3.04 -9.01
CA PRO A 157 30.95 4.49 -8.84
C PRO A 157 30.31 5.25 -10.02
N GLU A 158 30.26 4.66 -11.21
CA GLU A 158 29.63 5.21 -12.40
C GLU A 158 28.09 5.15 -12.40
N VAL A 159 27.48 4.33 -11.54
CA VAL A 159 26.02 4.21 -11.46
C VAL A 159 25.44 5.35 -10.62
N GLN A 160 24.79 6.31 -11.30
CA GLN A 160 24.32 7.57 -10.71
C GLN A 160 22.81 7.74 -10.90
N TRP A 161 22.11 8.21 -9.85
CA TRP A 161 20.70 8.63 -9.94
C TRP A 161 20.38 9.75 -8.93
N GLU A 162 19.35 10.53 -9.24
CA GLU A 162 18.99 11.72 -8.49
C GLU A 162 18.58 11.45 -7.04
N ARG A 163 18.80 12.42 -6.15
CA ARG A 163 18.39 12.31 -4.74
C ARG A 163 16.87 12.14 -4.61
N MET A 164 16.45 11.32 -3.64
CA MET A 164 15.04 11.02 -3.38
C MET A 164 14.30 10.36 -4.56
N THR A 165 15.03 9.74 -5.49
CA THR A 165 14.47 8.89 -6.55
C THR A 165 15.02 7.46 -6.46
N SER A 166 14.46 6.57 -7.28
CA SER A 166 14.91 5.19 -7.40
C SER A 166 15.75 4.98 -8.65
N PRO A 167 16.69 4.00 -8.65
CA PRO A 167 17.41 3.64 -9.86
C PRO A 167 16.47 3.02 -10.90
N THR A 168 16.86 3.09 -12.17
CA THR A 168 16.20 2.34 -13.23
C THR A 168 16.49 0.85 -13.11
N LYS A 169 15.74 0.01 -13.86
CA LYS A 169 15.97 -1.44 -13.89
C LYS A 169 17.40 -1.79 -14.32
N ASP A 170 17.94 -1.11 -15.33
CA ASP A 170 19.32 -1.31 -15.80
C ASP A 170 20.37 -0.89 -14.76
N GLN A 171 20.13 0.22 -14.06
CA GLN A 171 20.98 0.65 -12.96
C GLN A 171 20.97 -0.34 -11.79
N ASN A 172 19.79 -0.89 -11.45
CA ASN A 172 19.66 -1.94 -10.45
C ASN A 172 20.43 -3.20 -10.84
N ILE A 173 20.35 -3.63 -12.11
CA ILE A 173 21.12 -4.77 -12.63
C ILE A 173 22.62 -4.51 -12.48
N ALA A 174 23.11 -3.33 -12.87
CA ALA A 174 24.52 -2.97 -12.72
C ALA A 174 24.98 -3.00 -11.26
N ILE A 175 24.14 -2.51 -10.33
CA ILE A 175 24.40 -2.56 -8.89
C ILE A 175 24.50 -4.01 -8.39
N LEU A 176 23.55 -4.87 -8.76
CA LEU A 176 23.53 -6.26 -8.32
C LEU A 176 24.74 -7.05 -8.88
N THR A 177 25.06 -6.86 -10.16
CA THR A 177 26.26 -7.46 -10.78
C THR A 177 27.55 -7.00 -10.10
N ALA A 178 27.65 -5.73 -9.71
CA ALA A 178 28.82 -5.21 -9.00
C ALA A 178 28.95 -5.74 -7.56
N LEU A 179 27.81 -6.08 -6.92
CA LEU A 179 27.78 -6.64 -5.57
C LEU A 179 28.03 -8.14 -5.50
N GLU A 180 27.71 -8.89 -6.56
CA GLU A 180 27.79 -10.35 -6.61
C GLU A 180 29.13 -10.96 -6.14
N PRO A 181 30.31 -10.40 -6.49
CA PRO A 181 31.60 -10.92 -6.01
C PRO A 181 31.82 -10.72 -4.50
N LEU A 182 31.10 -9.76 -3.90
CA LEU A 182 31.29 -9.32 -2.51
C LEU A 182 30.25 -9.90 -1.56
N ALA A 183 29.03 -10.11 -2.05
CA ALA A 183 27.87 -10.43 -1.24
C ALA A 183 26.87 -11.30 -2.03
N ASN A 184 26.26 -12.26 -1.34
CA ASN A 184 25.13 -13.03 -1.88
C ASN A 184 23.84 -12.28 -1.53
N VAL A 185 23.27 -11.58 -2.50
CA VAL A 185 22.12 -10.71 -2.32
C VAL A 185 20.83 -11.49 -2.60
N ARG A 186 19.85 -11.39 -1.69
CA ARG A 186 18.49 -11.93 -1.88
C ARG A 186 17.45 -10.84 -2.17
N ALA A 187 17.66 -9.62 -1.70
CA ALA A 187 16.82 -8.47 -2.01
C ALA A 187 17.58 -7.14 -1.86
N ILE A 188 17.10 -6.10 -2.52
CA ILE A 188 17.62 -4.74 -2.40
C ILE A 188 16.49 -3.72 -2.33
N ILE A 189 16.60 -2.80 -1.38
CA ILE A 189 15.56 -1.82 -1.02
C ILE A 189 16.16 -0.42 -1.14
N TYR A 190 15.66 0.37 -2.10
CA TYR A 190 16.14 1.73 -2.34
C TYR A 190 15.32 2.75 -1.55
N MET A 191 15.73 3.00 -0.30
CA MET A 191 15.11 4.01 0.56
C MET A 191 15.50 5.44 0.10
N PRO A 192 14.78 6.49 0.53
CA PRO A 192 15.04 7.85 0.09
C PRO A 192 16.47 8.36 0.36
N HIS A 193 17.10 7.89 1.45
CA HIS A 193 18.44 8.34 1.87
C HIS A 193 19.53 7.26 1.82
N TRP A 194 19.16 5.98 1.89
CA TRP A 194 20.10 4.87 1.88
C TRP A 194 19.53 3.65 1.17
N THR A 195 20.40 2.73 0.79
CA THR A 195 20.01 1.43 0.24
C THR A 195 20.18 0.37 1.31
N ILE A 196 19.20 -0.51 1.46
CA ILE A 196 19.32 -1.70 2.30
C ILE A 196 19.48 -2.90 1.38
N VAL A 197 20.58 -3.62 1.55
CA VAL A 197 20.86 -4.87 0.84
C VAL A 197 20.60 -6.02 1.80
N GLU A 198 19.64 -6.88 1.47
CA GLU A 198 19.39 -8.11 2.20
C GLU A 198 20.28 -9.22 1.64
N LEU A 199 21.04 -9.84 2.55
CA LEU A 199 21.94 -10.94 2.25
C LEU A 199 21.22 -12.27 2.45
N GLU A 200 21.55 -13.24 1.61
CA GLU A 200 21.12 -14.63 1.78
C GLU A 200 21.55 -15.15 3.16
N TYR A 201 20.63 -15.76 3.89
CA TYR A 201 20.90 -16.33 5.21
C TYR A 201 20.98 -17.85 5.13
N GLY A 202 21.96 -18.45 5.79
CA GLY A 202 22.14 -19.91 5.77
C GLY A 202 22.84 -20.46 4.53
N ASP A 203 23.42 -19.61 3.68
CA ASP A 203 24.22 -19.99 2.51
C ASP A 203 25.66 -20.39 2.84
N GLY A 204 26.03 -20.36 4.13
CA GLY A 204 27.37 -20.65 4.63
C GLY A 204 28.38 -19.51 4.49
N ARG A 205 27.99 -18.35 3.93
CA ARG A 205 28.86 -17.17 3.90
C ARG A 205 28.83 -16.45 5.24
N VAL A 206 30.00 -15.94 5.66
CA VAL A 206 30.15 -15.18 6.90
C VAL A 206 30.74 -13.82 6.57
N TYR A 207 29.97 -12.76 6.84
CA TYR A 207 30.41 -11.38 6.65
C TYR A 207 30.93 -10.81 7.97
N GLN A 208 32.10 -10.18 7.94
CA GLN A 208 32.70 -9.55 9.12
C GLN A 208 32.19 -8.10 9.26
N PRO A 209 32.13 -7.55 10.49
CA PRO A 209 31.83 -6.14 10.67
C PRO A 209 32.77 -5.25 9.83
N GLY A 210 32.19 -4.32 9.09
CA GLY A 210 32.91 -3.42 8.19
C GLY A 210 33.60 -4.06 6.98
N SER A 211 33.20 -5.28 6.57
CA SER A 211 33.78 -5.96 5.41
C SER A 211 33.16 -5.59 4.07
N LEU A 212 32.00 -4.92 4.07
CA LEU A 212 31.24 -4.62 2.86
C LEU A 212 31.26 -3.10 2.52
N PRO A 213 31.11 -2.72 1.24
CA PRO A 213 31.07 -1.31 0.82
C PRO A 213 30.03 -0.47 1.57
N GLY A 214 30.46 0.62 2.21
CA GLY A 214 29.54 1.59 2.82
C GLY A 214 28.83 2.48 1.79
N THR A 215 29.30 2.47 0.55
CA THR A 215 28.72 3.21 -0.58
C THR A 215 28.67 2.29 -1.80
N VAL A 216 27.51 2.21 -2.45
CA VAL A 216 27.31 1.47 -3.71
C VAL A 216 26.58 2.39 -4.69
N GLY A 217 27.18 2.64 -5.85
CA GLY A 217 26.70 3.68 -6.77
C GLY A 217 26.81 5.07 -6.12
N VAL A 218 25.68 5.74 -5.90
CA VAL A 218 25.61 7.07 -5.25
C VAL A 218 24.90 7.06 -3.89
N ARG A 219 24.70 5.88 -3.31
CA ARG A 219 23.97 5.75 -2.05
C ARG A 219 24.83 5.16 -0.95
N THR A 220 24.56 5.65 0.26
CA THR A 220 24.95 4.96 1.48
C THR A 220 24.26 3.60 1.48
N THR A 221 25.02 2.54 1.73
CA THR A 221 24.51 1.17 1.68
C THR A 221 24.66 0.52 3.05
N LEU A 222 23.56 -0.08 3.52
CA LEU A 222 23.47 -0.84 4.74
C LEU A 222 23.12 -2.28 4.38
N TYR A 223 23.54 -3.23 5.22
CA TYR A 223 23.32 -4.65 4.97
C TYR A 223 22.54 -5.29 6.09
N HIS A 224 21.57 -6.11 5.71
CA HIS A 224 20.77 -6.93 6.61
C HIS A 224 21.09 -8.40 6.35
N HIS A 225 21.51 -9.14 7.37
CA HIS A 225 21.92 -10.54 7.26
C HIS A 225 21.34 -11.34 8.42
N GLU A 226 20.05 -11.58 8.36
CA GLU A 226 19.29 -12.38 9.32
C GLU A 226 18.31 -13.27 8.55
N GLU A 227 17.87 -14.37 9.18
CA GLU A 227 16.87 -15.27 8.62
C GLU A 227 15.59 -14.49 8.25
N GLU A 228 15.10 -13.70 9.20
CA GLU A 228 13.99 -12.78 9.00
C GLU A 228 14.38 -11.67 8.01
N PRO A 229 13.50 -11.33 7.07
CA PRO A 229 13.67 -10.16 6.22
C PRO A 229 13.68 -8.84 7.00
N PHE A 230 14.22 -7.79 6.37
CA PHE A 230 14.45 -6.52 7.04
C PHE A 230 13.14 -5.93 7.57
N TYR A 231 12.11 -5.95 6.73
CA TYR A 231 10.74 -5.79 7.17
C TYR A 231 10.21 -7.16 7.63
N LYS A 232 10.55 -7.49 8.89
CA LYS A 232 10.33 -8.76 9.62
C LYS A 232 8.98 -9.45 9.35
N THR A 233 7.96 -8.68 9.00
CA THR A 233 6.56 -9.09 8.86
C THR A 233 6.07 -9.14 7.41
N LEU A 234 6.79 -8.55 6.44
CA LEU A 234 6.33 -8.52 5.04
C LEU A 234 6.54 -9.87 4.33
N SER A 235 7.59 -10.61 4.64
CA SER A 235 7.95 -11.87 3.94
C SER A 235 7.30 -13.14 4.49
N LYS A 236 6.82 -13.11 5.74
CA LYS A 236 6.17 -14.25 6.42
C LYS A 236 4.65 -14.22 6.32
N MET A 237 4.11 -13.31 5.52
CA MET A 237 2.68 -13.03 5.45
C MET A 237 2.12 -13.09 4.03
N THR A 238 2.58 -14.03 3.18
CA THR A 238 1.62 -14.71 2.28
C THR A 238 0.63 -15.43 3.20
N CYS A 239 -0.25 -14.64 3.81
CA CYS A 239 -0.89 -15.02 5.05
C CYS A 239 -1.76 -16.21 4.74
N HIS A 240 -1.51 -17.31 5.44
CA HIS A 240 -2.47 -18.40 5.52
C HIS A 240 -3.79 -17.78 5.95
N ARG A 241 -4.68 -17.60 4.97
CA ARG A 241 -6.11 -17.39 5.12
C ARG A 241 -6.59 -18.31 6.23
N ARG A 242 -6.78 -17.78 7.43
CA ARG A 242 -7.53 -18.47 8.48
C ARG A 242 -8.99 -18.21 8.20
N LEU A 243 -9.71 -19.31 8.22
CA LEU A 243 -11.03 -19.44 7.65
C LEU A 243 -12.05 -19.27 8.76
N ASP A 244 -13.24 -18.78 8.39
CA ASP A 244 -14.36 -18.39 9.24
C ASP A 244 -14.34 -18.95 10.68
N PRO A 245 -13.95 -18.13 11.68
CA PRO A 245 -14.30 -18.39 13.04
C PRO A 245 -15.68 -17.78 13.35
N THR A 246 -16.74 -18.55 13.15
CA THR A 246 -17.78 -18.60 14.21
C THR A 246 -17.23 -19.22 15.52
N GLN A 247 -15.91 -19.53 15.57
CA GLN A 247 -15.26 -20.46 16.48
C GLN A 247 -14.00 -19.95 17.22
N GLN A 248 -13.69 -18.64 17.26
CA GLN A 248 -12.81 -18.12 18.32
C GLN A 248 -13.66 -17.44 19.39
N SER A 249 -14.22 -18.28 20.25
CA SER A 249 -14.71 -17.86 21.55
C SER A 249 -13.52 -17.43 22.41
N GLY A 250 -13.26 -16.12 22.47
CA GLY A 250 -12.41 -15.54 23.50
C GLY A 250 -11.67 -14.26 23.13
N ALA A 251 -12.34 -13.12 23.30
CA ALA A 251 -11.88 -11.73 23.31
C ALA A 251 -11.61 -11.05 21.95
N SER A 252 -12.45 -10.15 21.42
CA SER A 252 -13.87 -9.80 21.64
C SER A 252 -14.18 -8.74 20.56
N ASP A 253 -15.24 -9.00 19.79
CA ASP A 253 -15.74 -8.31 18.59
C ASP A 253 -15.12 -8.75 17.24
N PRO A 254 -15.96 -9.14 16.24
CA PRO A 254 -15.49 -9.43 14.89
C PRO A 254 -14.90 -8.17 14.26
N THR A 255 -13.81 -8.32 13.50
CA THR A 255 -13.24 -7.20 12.74
C THR A 255 -14.32 -6.61 11.84
N PRO A 256 -14.62 -5.31 11.93
CA PRO A 256 -15.67 -4.73 11.10
C PRO A 256 -15.34 -4.84 9.61
N GLN A 257 -16.34 -5.23 8.84
CA GLN A 257 -16.23 -5.54 7.42
C GLN A 257 -17.47 -5.06 6.70
N ASP A 258 -17.33 -4.63 5.45
CA ASP A 258 -18.42 -4.18 4.60
C ASP A 258 -19.20 -5.38 4.09
N THR A 259 -20.34 -5.64 4.71
CA THR A 259 -21.23 -6.76 4.37
C THR A 259 -22.33 -6.36 3.39
N THR A 260 -22.29 -5.14 2.85
CA THR A 260 -23.34 -4.61 1.98
C THR A 260 -23.39 -5.37 0.66
N ASN A 261 -24.61 -5.75 0.24
CA ASN A 261 -24.83 -6.28 -1.10
C ASN A 261 -25.11 -5.13 -2.09
N TYR A 262 -24.05 -4.55 -2.65
CA TYR A 262 -24.16 -3.40 -3.57
C TYR A 262 -24.89 -3.75 -4.88
N ILE A 263 -24.94 -5.02 -5.27
CA ILE A 263 -25.75 -5.45 -6.42
C ILE A 263 -27.25 -5.25 -6.14
N GLN A 264 -27.70 -5.58 -4.93
CA GLN A 264 -29.11 -5.46 -4.53
C GLN A 264 -29.46 -4.03 -4.13
N GLU A 265 -28.60 -3.39 -3.32
CA GLU A 265 -28.88 -2.08 -2.73
C GLU A 265 -28.61 -0.92 -3.70
N CYS A 266 -27.67 -1.10 -4.65
CA CYS A 266 -27.17 -0.01 -5.49
C CYS A 266 -27.10 -0.34 -6.98
N ALA A 267 -27.41 -1.59 -7.37
CA ALA A 267 -27.31 -2.08 -8.75
C ALA A 267 -25.91 -1.94 -9.39
N PHE A 268 -24.84 -1.87 -8.60
CA PHE A 268 -23.46 -1.86 -9.10
C PHE A 268 -22.52 -2.66 -8.20
N VAL A 269 -21.33 -2.99 -8.72
CA VAL A 269 -20.17 -3.43 -7.94
C VAL A 269 -19.01 -2.55 -8.33
N SER A 270 -18.08 -2.30 -7.43
CA SER A 270 -16.94 -1.43 -7.69
C SER A 270 -15.68 -1.97 -7.01
N PRO A 271 -14.50 -1.41 -7.32
CA PRO A 271 -13.32 -1.62 -6.51
C PRO A 271 -13.60 -1.37 -5.02
N GLY A 272 -12.94 -2.12 -4.16
CA GLY A 272 -13.11 -2.02 -2.69
C GLY A 272 -14.36 -2.71 -2.13
N CYS A 273 -15.28 -3.21 -2.96
CA CYS A 273 -16.40 -4.03 -2.49
C CYS A 273 -15.88 -5.35 -1.92
N ARG A 274 -16.55 -5.88 -0.89
CA ARG A 274 -16.25 -7.22 -0.38
C ARG A 274 -16.53 -8.29 -1.43
N LEU A 275 -15.60 -9.19 -1.62
CA LEU A 275 -15.75 -10.44 -2.37
C LEU A 275 -15.44 -11.62 -1.47
N GLU A 276 -16.01 -12.77 -1.78
CA GLU A 276 -15.76 -14.01 -1.03
C GLU A 276 -15.53 -15.18 -1.98
N SER A 277 -14.60 -16.07 -1.63
CA SER A 277 -14.43 -17.32 -2.38
C SER A 277 -15.59 -18.27 -2.11
N GLY A 278 -15.85 -19.16 -3.06
CA GLY A 278 -16.62 -20.37 -2.78
C GLY A 278 -16.00 -21.21 -1.65
N LEU A 279 -16.79 -22.18 -1.17
CA LEU A 279 -16.32 -23.19 -0.23
C LEU A 279 -15.29 -24.09 -0.91
N GLY A 280 -14.31 -24.59 -0.15
CA GLY A 280 -13.34 -25.53 -0.68
C GLY A 280 -13.98 -26.86 -1.10
N MET A 281 -13.21 -27.65 -1.86
CA MET A 281 -13.73 -28.89 -2.47
C MET A 281 -14.23 -29.90 -1.43
N VAL A 282 -15.36 -30.55 -1.75
CA VAL A 282 -15.94 -31.66 -0.98
C VAL A 282 -14.90 -32.77 -0.80
N GLY A 283 -14.66 -33.19 0.44
CA GLY A 283 -13.66 -34.20 0.81
C GLY A 283 -12.24 -33.66 1.02
N SER A 284 -11.98 -32.36 0.83
CA SER A 284 -10.69 -31.74 1.16
C SER A 284 -10.62 -31.35 2.65
N GLN A 285 -9.40 -31.14 3.17
CA GLN A 285 -9.21 -30.60 4.53
C GLN A 285 -9.85 -29.20 4.72
N ASN A 286 -10.21 -28.55 3.61
CA ASN A 286 -10.68 -27.18 3.50
C ASN A 286 -12.12 -27.10 2.95
N GLU A 287 -12.94 -28.15 3.11
CA GLU A 287 -14.28 -28.22 2.50
C GLU A 287 -15.27 -27.12 2.97
N ARG A 288 -15.13 -26.59 4.19
CA ARG A 288 -16.08 -25.61 4.78
C ARG A 288 -15.52 -24.20 4.91
N VAL A 289 -14.63 -23.88 4.00
CA VAL A 289 -13.56 -22.93 4.28
C VAL A 289 -13.52 -21.95 3.10
N ASN A 290 -13.87 -20.70 3.38
CA ASN A 290 -13.86 -19.56 2.48
C ASN A 290 -13.12 -18.39 3.13
N ALA A 291 -12.91 -17.30 2.40
CA ALA A 291 -12.61 -16.00 3.02
C ALA A 291 -12.97 -14.86 2.10
N ALA A 292 -12.85 -13.68 2.68
CA ALA A 292 -13.17 -12.44 2.03
C ALA A 292 -11.93 -11.63 1.70
N THR A 293 -12.07 -10.84 0.64
CA THR A 293 -11.08 -9.91 0.14
C THR A 293 -11.78 -8.72 -0.51
N SER A 294 -11.04 -7.67 -0.86
CA SER A 294 -11.58 -6.54 -1.61
C SER A 294 -11.53 -6.80 -3.12
N ALA A 295 -12.56 -6.32 -3.83
CA ALA A 295 -12.55 -6.24 -5.28
C ALA A 295 -11.43 -5.29 -5.74
N GLY A 296 -10.66 -5.74 -6.74
CA GLY A 296 -9.72 -4.90 -7.46
C GLY A 296 -10.42 -4.06 -8.52
N VAL A 297 -9.82 -3.97 -9.71
CA VAL A 297 -10.35 -3.20 -10.84
C VAL A 297 -10.81 -4.12 -11.95
N LYS A 298 -11.82 -3.67 -12.72
CA LYS A 298 -12.17 -4.33 -13.97
C LYS A 298 -11.18 -3.87 -15.05
N LEU A 299 -10.63 -4.84 -15.76
CA LEU A 299 -9.68 -4.67 -16.84
C LEU A 299 -10.29 -5.12 -18.15
N TRP A 300 -9.77 -4.55 -19.24
CA TRP A 300 -9.91 -5.08 -20.58
C TRP A 300 -8.53 -5.26 -21.20
N ASN A 301 -8.40 -6.27 -22.05
CA ASN A 301 -7.19 -6.55 -22.80
C ASN A 301 -7.37 -6.12 -24.26
N ILE A 302 -6.28 -5.82 -24.96
CA ILE A 302 -6.24 -5.57 -26.41
C ILE A 302 -6.95 -6.65 -27.26
N ASN A 303 -7.06 -7.87 -26.76
CA ASN A 303 -7.77 -8.98 -27.41
C ASN A 303 -9.29 -9.00 -27.14
N GLY A 304 -9.84 -7.97 -26.49
CA GLY A 304 -11.27 -7.86 -26.16
C GLY A 304 -11.71 -8.69 -24.94
N LYS A 305 -10.76 -9.24 -24.18
CA LYS A 305 -11.05 -9.99 -22.95
C LYS A 305 -11.25 -9.04 -21.78
N GLU A 306 -12.29 -9.24 -20.98
CA GLU A 306 -12.51 -8.53 -19.73
C GLU A 306 -12.12 -9.42 -18.53
N ALA A 307 -11.64 -8.80 -17.46
CA ALA A 307 -11.36 -9.50 -16.21
C ALA A 307 -11.51 -8.57 -15.01
N LEU A 308 -11.96 -9.08 -13.87
CA LEU A 308 -11.82 -8.39 -12.58
C LEU A 308 -10.56 -8.90 -11.88
N THR A 309 -9.73 -7.99 -11.35
CA THR A 309 -8.63 -8.38 -10.47
C THR A 309 -9.14 -8.64 -9.05
N VAL A 310 -8.61 -9.69 -8.42
CA VAL A 310 -8.84 -10.05 -7.02
C VAL A 310 -7.53 -10.55 -6.41
N SER A 311 -7.37 -10.55 -5.09
CA SER A 311 -6.17 -11.10 -4.44
C SER A 311 -6.03 -12.61 -4.70
N HIS A 312 -4.87 -13.08 -5.14
CA HIS A 312 -4.64 -14.51 -5.43
C HIS A 312 -4.81 -15.39 -4.18
N HIS A 313 -4.16 -15.03 -3.06
CA HIS A 313 -4.28 -15.79 -1.81
C HIS A 313 -5.73 -15.86 -1.28
N GLY A 314 -6.57 -14.91 -1.70
CA GLY A 314 -8.01 -14.86 -1.45
C GLY A 314 -8.83 -15.88 -2.25
N PHE A 315 -8.25 -16.70 -3.13
CA PHE A 315 -9.01 -17.69 -3.94
C PHE A 315 -8.32 -19.06 -4.10
N LEU A 316 -7.33 -19.39 -3.25
CA LEU A 316 -6.60 -20.67 -3.32
C LEU A 316 -7.46 -21.93 -3.19
N ASN A 317 -8.59 -21.84 -2.48
CA ASN A 317 -9.45 -23.01 -2.18
C ASN A 317 -10.61 -23.17 -3.18
N SER A 318 -10.96 -22.13 -3.92
CA SER A 318 -12.09 -22.14 -4.85
C SER A 318 -11.91 -21.06 -5.91
N LYS A 319 -12.20 -21.42 -7.15
CA LYS A 319 -12.22 -20.48 -8.28
C LYS A 319 -13.49 -19.63 -8.30
N GLU A 320 -14.53 -20.02 -7.58
CA GLU A 320 -15.80 -19.30 -7.59
C GLU A 320 -15.69 -18.01 -6.77
N VAL A 321 -16.22 -16.92 -7.32
CA VAL A 321 -16.19 -15.60 -6.71
C VAL A 321 -17.62 -15.13 -6.45
N TYR A 322 -17.88 -14.73 -5.21
CA TYR A 322 -19.18 -14.29 -4.75
C TYR A 322 -19.14 -12.87 -4.18
N HIS A 323 -20.29 -12.22 -4.20
CA HIS A 323 -20.52 -10.95 -3.53
C HIS A 323 -21.83 -10.95 -2.72
N PRO A 324 -21.85 -10.38 -1.50
CA PRO A 324 -20.68 -10.09 -0.66
C PRO A 324 -20.16 -11.35 0.08
N PHE A 325 -20.96 -12.41 0.15
CA PHE A 325 -20.65 -13.65 0.87
C PHE A 325 -20.72 -14.86 -0.06
N ALA A 326 -20.14 -16.00 0.32
CA ALA A 326 -20.24 -17.27 -0.42
C ALA A 326 -21.70 -17.76 -0.55
N SER A 327 -22.59 -17.37 0.37
CA SER A 327 -24.03 -17.59 0.27
C SER A 327 -24.77 -16.54 -0.57
N GLY A 328 -24.06 -15.54 -1.07
CA GLY A 328 -24.56 -14.44 -1.88
C GLY A 328 -24.62 -14.77 -3.36
N VAL A 329 -24.42 -13.76 -4.20
CA VAL A 329 -24.50 -13.90 -5.66
C VAL A 329 -23.13 -14.32 -6.19
N LYS A 330 -23.06 -15.44 -6.94
CA LYS A 330 -21.87 -15.77 -7.73
C LYS A 330 -21.69 -14.70 -8.81
N ILE A 331 -20.59 -13.96 -8.74
CA ILE A 331 -20.29 -12.87 -9.67
C ILE A 331 -19.32 -13.26 -10.77
N GLY A 332 -18.58 -14.36 -10.61
CA GLY A 332 -17.60 -14.80 -11.60
C GLY A 332 -16.80 -16.03 -11.18
N GLU A 333 -15.80 -16.35 -11.98
CA GLU A 333 -14.88 -17.45 -11.76
C GLU A 333 -13.44 -17.07 -12.14
N VAL A 334 -12.48 -17.48 -11.31
CA VAL A 334 -11.05 -17.29 -11.57
C VAL A 334 -10.64 -18.14 -12.76
N PHE A 335 -10.11 -17.50 -13.81
CA PHE A 335 -9.60 -18.19 -15.00
C PHE A 335 -8.08 -18.15 -15.13
N ASP A 336 -7.42 -17.21 -14.44
CA ASP A 336 -5.96 -17.01 -14.50
C ASP A 336 -5.45 -16.57 -13.12
N GLU A 337 -4.30 -17.11 -12.72
CA GLU A 337 -3.72 -16.98 -11.40
C GLU A 337 -2.28 -16.50 -11.55
N ARG A 338 -1.95 -15.37 -10.90
CA ARG A 338 -0.67 -14.68 -10.97
C ARG A 338 -0.10 -14.50 -9.56
N PRO A 339 0.38 -15.59 -8.92
CA PRO A 339 0.88 -15.56 -7.54
C PRO A 339 2.00 -14.54 -7.32
N GLU A 340 2.83 -14.29 -8.33
CA GLU A 340 3.92 -13.30 -8.32
C GLU A 340 3.44 -11.85 -8.15
N LEU A 341 2.21 -11.56 -8.59
CA LEU A 341 1.55 -10.27 -8.40
C LEU A 341 0.57 -10.28 -7.22
N ASP A 342 0.37 -11.44 -6.60
CA ASP A 342 -0.75 -11.76 -5.72
C ASP A 342 -2.12 -11.35 -6.29
N ILE A 343 -2.32 -11.59 -7.59
CA ILE A 343 -3.63 -11.37 -8.22
C ILE A 343 -4.15 -12.62 -8.92
N SER A 344 -5.46 -12.73 -8.99
CA SER A 344 -6.18 -13.62 -9.87
C SER A 344 -7.10 -12.80 -10.77
N LEU A 345 -7.28 -13.26 -12.01
CA LEU A 345 -8.19 -12.66 -12.98
C LEU A 345 -9.50 -13.46 -13.02
N VAL A 346 -10.59 -12.74 -12.85
CA VAL A 346 -11.94 -13.30 -12.73
C VAL A 346 -12.75 -12.95 -13.96
N GLU A 347 -13.33 -13.95 -14.59
CA GLU A 347 -14.33 -13.76 -15.63
C GLU A 347 -15.67 -13.47 -14.94
N LEU A 348 -16.15 -12.24 -15.09
CA LEU A 348 -17.41 -11.82 -14.50
C LEU A 348 -18.60 -12.37 -15.29
N VAL A 349 -19.65 -12.78 -14.58
CA VAL A 349 -20.97 -13.04 -15.17
C VAL A 349 -21.44 -11.78 -15.89
N SER A 350 -21.97 -11.93 -17.12
CA SER A 350 -22.21 -10.80 -18.04
C SER A 350 -23.02 -9.64 -17.43
N ASP A 351 -24.06 -9.95 -16.66
CA ASP A 351 -24.89 -8.92 -16.00
C ASP A 351 -24.14 -8.17 -14.90
N VAL A 352 -23.22 -8.84 -14.19
CA VAL A 352 -22.36 -8.19 -13.20
C VAL A 352 -21.27 -7.40 -13.89
N SER A 353 -20.66 -7.92 -14.97
CA SER A 353 -19.64 -7.19 -15.73
C SER A 353 -20.15 -5.84 -16.25
N ARG A 354 -21.41 -5.78 -16.72
CA ARG A 354 -22.06 -4.53 -17.19
C ARG A 354 -22.34 -3.53 -16.07
N LYS A 355 -22.41 -4.01 -14.83
CA LYS A 355 -22.71 -3.20 -13.63
C LYS A 355 -21.44 -2.86 -12.84
N PHE A 356 -20.29 -3.41 -13.21
CA PHE A 356 -19.03 -3.10 -12.54
C PHE A 356 -18.56 -1.69 -12.93
N ARG A 357 -18.18 -0.90 -11.94
CA ARG A 357 -17.88 0.53 -12.09
C ARG A 357 -16.50 0.86 -11.53
N ASN A 358 -15.51 0.98 -12.42
CA ASN A 358 -14.18 1.51 -12.05
C ASN A 358 -14.25 3.00 -11.67
N ASP A 359 -15.25 3.73 -12.18
CA ASP A 359 -15.46 5.17 -11.91
C ASP A 359 -15.97 5.46 -10.49
N CYS A 360 -16.20 4.42 -9.69
CA CYS A 360 -16.59 4.48 -8.30
C CYS A 360 -15.54 3.77 -7.46
N TYR A 361 -14.88 4.45 -6.53
CA TYR A 361 -13.98 3.81 -5.56
C TYR A 361 -14.23 4.35 -4.16
N PHE A 362 -15.51 4.41 -3.81
CA PHE A 362 -15.98 4.97 -2.56
C PHE A 362 -15.38 6.35 -2.25
N GLN A 363 -14.52 6.44 -1.22
CA GLN A 363 -13.82 7.67 -0.84
C GLN A 363 -12.44 7.80 -1.48
N GLY A 364 -11.86 6.70 -1.97
CA GLY A 364 -10.56 6.67 -2.65
C GLY A 364 -10.56 7.31 -4.04
N GLU A 365 -9.37 7.70 -4.50
CA GLU A 365 -9.16 8.26 -5.84
C GLU A 365 -9.55 7.25 -6.92
N THR A 366 -10.25 7.72 -7.96
CA THR A 366 -10.77 6.85 -9.01
C THR A 366 -9.65 6.21 -9.83
N PRO A 367 -9.59 4.88 -9.97
CA PRO A 367 -8.64 4.21 -10.85
C PRO A 367 -8.92 4.51 -12.32
N LYS A 368 -7.91 4.99 -13.05
CA LYS A 368 -8.00 5.44 -14.45
C LYS A 368 -7.04 4.73 -15.40
N LEU A 369 -5.88 4.30 -14.90
CA LEU A 369 -4.90 3.54 -15.67
C LEU A 369 -4.07 2.63 -14.77
N LEU A 370 -3.43 1.62 -15.36
CA LEU A 370 -2.38 0.84 -14.69
C LEU A 370 -1.03 1.55 -14.87
N LEU A 371 -0.25 1.68 -13.80
CA LEU A 371 1.10 2.23 -13.85
C LEU A 371 2.13 1.11 -14.03
N ARG A 372 3.13 1.36 -14.88
CA ARG A 372 4.37 0.57 -14.88
C ARG A 372 5.20 0.92 -13.66
N GLY A 373 6.09 0.02 -13.24
CA GLY A 373 7.03 0.28 -12.15
C GLY A 373 7.86 1.56 -12.37
N SER A 374 8.22 1.84 -13.62
CA SER A 374 8.94 3.05 -14.03
C SER A 374 8.14 4.35 -13.89
N ASP A 375 6.82 4.26 -13.89
CA ASP A 375 5.93 5.44 -13.90
C ASP A 375 5.54 5.85 -12.46
N ILE A 376 5.80 4.99 -11.48
CA ILE A 376 5.57 5.23 -10.05
C ILE A 376 6.63 6.19 -9.52
N VAL A 377 6.22 7.43 -9.28
CA VAL A 377 7.10 8.47 -8.73
C VAL A 377 7.20 8.32 -7.21
N LYS A 378 8.43 8.26 -6.68
CA LYS A 378 8.64 8.18 -5.23
C LYS A 378 8.32 9.51 -4.55
N GLY A 379 7.73 9.44 -3.37
CA GLY A 379 7.15 10.57 -2.66
C GLY A 379 5.68 10.80 -2.99
N SER A 380 5.14 10.17 -4.04
CA SER A 380 3.72 10.32 -4.41
C SER A 380 2.77 9.72 -3.37
N TRP A 381 1.62 10.36 -3.24
CA TRP A 381 0.50 9.94 -2.40
C TRP A 381 -0.49 9.05 -3.15
N PHE A 382 -0.96 8.04 -2.45
CA PHE A 382 -1.90 7.04 -2.95
C PHE A 382 -3.03 6.83 -1.93
N GLU A 383 -4.18 6.39 -2.42
CA GLU A 383 -5.34 6.02 -1.62
C GLU A 383 -5.75 4.57 -1.88
N VAL A 384 -6.18 3.89 -0.83
CA VAL A 384 -6.72 2.52 -0.86
C VAL A 384 -8.02 2.53 -0.06
N ASP A 385 -9.12 2.08 -0.63
CA ASP A 385 -10.40 1.97 0.05
C ASP A 385 -10.91 0.53 -0.04
N GLY A 386 -10.70 -0.27 1.01
CA GLY A 386 -11.01 -1.70 1.04
C GLY A 386 -12.13 -2.05 2.02
N MET A 387 -12.66 -3.27 1.90
CA MET A 387 -13.87 -3.70 2.61
C MET A 387 -13.77 -3.71 4.14
N SER A 388 -12.58 -3.68 4.73
CA SER A 388 -12.40 -3.78 6.19
C SER A 388 -12.06 -2.44 6.83
N SER A 389 -10.92 -1.86 6.46
CA SER A 389 -10.41 -0.63 7.06
C SER A 389 -10.97 0.64 6.42
N GLY A 390 -11.64 0.52 5.27
CA GLY A 390 -12.04 1.67 4.48
C GLY A 390 -10.83 2.39 3.88
N LEU A 391 -10.89 3.72 3.83
CA LEU A 391 -9.88 4.57 3.21
C LEU A 391 -8.58 4.62 4.03
N VAL A 392 -7.47 4.34 3.37
CA VAL A 392 -6.10 4.46 3.88
C VAL A 392 -5.30 5.32 2.90
N SER A 393 -4.54 6.28 3.43
CA SER A 393 -3.61 7.10 2.65
C SER A 393 -2.17 6.59 2.80
N LEU A 394 -1.53 6.37 1.67
CA LEU A 394 -0.18 5.82 1.56
C LEU A 394 0.74 6.82 0.87
N LEU A 395 2.02 6.80 1.22
CA LEU A 395 3.06 7.45 0.44
C LEU A 395 4.07 6.38 0.00
N THR A 396 4.27 6.28 -1.31
CA THR A 396 5.21 5.32 -1.91
C THR A 396 6.62 5.88 -1.89
N TYR A 397 7.53 5.28 -1.13
CA TYR A 397 8.85 5.87 -0.83
C TYR A 397 10.04 5.05 -1.31
N ALA A 398 9.87 3.76 -1.61
CA ALA A 398 10.97 2.92 -2.06
C ALA A 398 10.57 1.95 -3.18
N SER A 399 11.57 1.48 -3.91
CA SER A 399 11.48 0.31 -4.79
C SER A 399 12.23 -0.85 -4.15
N VAL A 400 11.67 -2.04 -4.28
CA VAL A 400 12.23 -3.28 -3.73
C VAL A 400 12.41 -4.26 -4.89
N PHE A 401 13.59 -4.86 -4.99
CA PHE A 401 13.85 -5.93 -5.96
C PHE A 401 14.21 -7.19 -5.19
N CYS A 402 13.49 -8.26 -5.45
CA CYS A 402 13.62 -9.54 -4.77
C CYS A 402 14.04 -10.63 -5.73
N LYS A 403 14.94 -11.49 -5.27
CA LYS A 403 15.27 -12.72 -5.96
C LYS A 403 14.05 -13.66 -5.89
N PRO A 404 13.50 -14.10 -7.03
CA PRO A 404 12.35 -14.99 -7.03
C PRO A 404 12.72 -16.37 -6.45
N PRO A 405 11.74 -17.10 -5.88
CA PRO A 405 11.95 -18.47 -5.42
C PRO A 405 12.50 -19.36 -6.54
N ARG A 406 13.57 -20.10 -6.26
CA ARG A 406 14.21 -20.99 -7.23
C ARG A 406 14.13 -22.44 -6.78
N PRO A 407 13.56 -23.37 -7.57
CA PRO A 407 13.63 -24.80 -7.28
C PRO A 407 15.09 -25.29 -7.30
N LEU A 408 15.42 -26.24 -6.43
CA LEU A 408 16.76 -26.81 -6.34
C LEU A 408 17.19 -27.43 -7.69
N GLY A 409 18.40 -27.11 -8.14
CA GLY A 409 19.00 -27.64 -9.38
C GLY A 409 18.77 -26.82 -10.65
N HIS A 410 18.00 -25.71 -10.59
CA HIS A 410 17.80 -24.81 -11.73
C HIS A 410 18.93 -23.77 -11.88
N PRO A 411 19.19 -23.23 -13.09
CA PRO A 411 20.20 -22.19 -13.28
C PRO A 411 19.90 -20.94 -12.46
N GLU A 412 20.91 -20.09 -12.28
CA GLU A 412 20.71 -18.78 -11.67
C GLU A 412 19.74 -17.93 -12.50
N ILE A 413 18.93 -17.15 -11.79
CA ILE A 413 17.91 -16.29 -12.38
C ILE A 413 18.55 -14.94 -12.65
N ASP A 414 18.62 -14.56 -13.93
CA ASP A 414 19.13 -13.25 -14.37
C ASP A 414 18.41 -12.12 -13.62
N TYR A 415 19.16 -11.11 -13.18
CA TYR A 415 18.66 -9.95 -12.44
C TYR A 415 17.50 -9.20 -13.13
N ARG A 416 17.36 -9.33 -14.46
CA ARG A 416 16.23 -8.79 -15.23
C ARG A 416 14.89 -9.43 -14.87
N HIS A 417 14.90 -10.65 -14.35
CA HIS A 417 13.73 -11.42 -13.94
C HIS A 417 13.52 -11.38 -12.42
N TRP A 418 14.24 -10.50 -11.70
CA TRP A 418 13.94 -10.26 -10.29
C TRP A 418 12.58 -9.59 -10.17
N GLU A 419 11.83 -10.02 -9.16
CA GLU A 419 10.54 -9.43 -8.83
C GLU A 419 10.74 -7.99 -8.40
N SER A 420 9.84 -7.12 -8.87
CA SER A 420 9.90 -5.68 -8.59
C SER A 420 8.65 -5.26 -7.84
N HIS A 421 8.85 -4.63 -6.69
CA HIS A 421 7.80 -4.23 -5.77
C HIS A 421 7.93 -2.74 -5.42
N SER A 422 6.80 -2.11 -5.13
CA SER A 422 6.72 -0.78 -4.54
C SER A 422 6.47 -0.91 -3.04
N LEU A 423 7.21 -0.12 -2.27
CA LEU A 423 7.05 -0.03 -0.83
C LEU A 423 6.49 1.34 -0.47
N SER A 424 5.38 1.31 0.26
CA SER A 424 4.63 2.48 0.69
C SER A 424 4.47 2.47 2.21
N ALA A 425 4.33 3.65 2.80
CA ALA A 425 4.07 3.81 4.23
C ALA A 425 2.71 4.48 4.44
N MET A 426 2.02 4.08 5.50
CA MET A 426 0.80 4.73 5.97
C MET A 426 1.13 5.96 6.79
N PHE A 427 0.38 7.04 6.57
CA PHE A 427 0.56 8.31 7.27
C PHE A 427 -0.73 8.77 7.96
N GLY A 428 -0.58 9.75 8.85
CA GLY A 428 -1.66 10.18 9.76
C GLY A 428 -1.49 9.56 11.14
N VAL A 429 -2.58 9.23 11.82
CA VAL A 429 -2.49 8.60 13.13
C VAL A 429 -2.39 7.09 12.91
N VAL A 430 -1.33 6.46 13.40
CA VAL A 430 -1.08 5.03 13.15
C VAL A 430 -1.20 4.29 14.48
N ASN A 431 -2.22 3.44 14.60
CA ASN A 431 -2.36 2.50 15.71
C ASN A 431 -2.29 1.05 15.21
N ASN A 432 -1.28 0.72 14.39
CA ASN A 432 -0.89 -0.63 13.92
C ASN A 432 -1.99 -1.59 13.38
N THR A 433 -3.25 -1.16 13.23
CA THR A 433 -4.36 -2.08 12.99
C THR A 433 -5.08 -1.72 11.70
N ILE A 434 -4.46 -2.08 10.57
CA ILE A 434 -5.27 -2.34 9.38
C ILE A 434 -6.08 -3.59 9.69
N CYS A 435 -7.40 -3.49 9.61
CA CYS A 435 -8.27 -4.65 9.72
C CYS A 435 -8.02 -5.60 8.54
N GLU A 436 -7.89 -6.89 8.82
CA GLU A 436 -7.78 -7.93 7.79
C GLU A 436 -8.95 -7.84 6.78
N GLY A 437 -8.66 -7.99 5.49
CA GLY A 437 -9.64 -7.92 4.40
C GLY A 437 -9.39 -6.82 3.35
N MET A 438 -8.37 -5.97 3.52
CA MET A 438 -7.98 -4.94 2.55
C MET A 438 -7.36 -5.49 1.27
N CYS A 439 -6.90 -6.74 1.28
CA CYS A 439 -6.21 -7.35 0.15
C CYS A 439 -7.01 -7.23 -1.16
N GLY A 440 -6.32 -7.12 -2.29
CA GLY A 440 -6.93 -6.96 -3.61
C GLY A 440 -7.45 -5.56 -3.93
N ALA A 441 -7.62 -4.66 -2.95
CA ALA A 441 -8.03 -3.28 -3.20
C ALA A 441 -6.94 -2.53 -4.01
N PRO A 442 -7.28 -1.74 -5.03
CA PRO A 442 -6.28 -1.02 -5.82
C PRO A 442 -5.62 0.11 -5.03
N ILE A 443 -4.31 0.29 -5.24
CA ILE A 443 -3.52 1.40 -4.70
C ILE A 443 -3.45 2.50 -5.76
N VAL A 444 -4.21 3.59 -5.57
CA VAL A 444 -4.47 4.59 -6.62
C VAL A 444 -3.78 5.93 -6.35
N GLU A 445 -2.99 6.43 -7.30
CA GLU A 445 -2.25 7.70 -7.19
C GLU A 445 -3.21 8.90 -7.17
N CYS A 446 -3.07 9.76 -6.17
CA CYS A 446 -3.96 10.89 -5.91
C CYS A 446 -3.96 11.97 -7.02
N GLU A 447 -2.93 12.02 -7.88
CA GLU A 447 -2.88 13.00 -8.99
C GLU A 447 -3.55 12.46 -10.26
N SER A 448 -3.12 11.27 -10.69
CA SER A 448 -3.41 10.75 -12.02
C SER A 448 -4.55 9.71 -12.04
N GLY A 449 -4.92 9.15 -10.89
CA GLY A 449 -5.75 7.94 -10.82
C GLY A 449 -5.00 6.67 -11.25
N GLY A 450 -3.66 6.71 -11.28
CA GLY A 450 -2.85 5.56 -11.68
C GLY A 450 -2.79 4.47 -10.61
N VAL A 451 -3.08 3.23 -10.98
CA VAL A 451 -3.00 2.05 -10.10
C VAL A 451 -1.55 1.56 -10.08
N ALA A 452 -0.88 1.72 -8.93
CA ALA A 452 0.51 1.30 -8.74
C ALA A 452 0.67 -0.18 -8.35
N GLY A 453 -0.44 -0.83 -7.99
CA GLY A 453 -0.49 -2.20 -7.52
C GLY A 453 -1.79 -2.47 -6.79
N PHE A 454 -1.91 -3.67 -6.22
CA PHE A 454 -3.02 -4.05 -5.36
C PHE A 454 -2.51 -4.27 -3.95
N PHE A 455 -3.33 -3.89 -2.97
CA PHE A 455 -3.00 -4.07 -1.57
C PHE A 455 -2.84 -5.57 -1.29
N HIS A 456 -1.70 -5.97 -0.73
CA HIS A 456 -1.41 -7.37 -0.43
C HIS A 456 -0.87 -7.50 0.99
N LEU A 457 0.27 -6.84 1.27
CA LEU A 457 1.00 -7.03 2.52
C LEU A 457 1.04 -5.74 3.32
N SER A 458 0.81 -5.83 4.63
CA SER A 458 1.18 -4.76 5.54
C SER A 458 1.75 -5.29 6.84
N ASP A 459 2.78 -4.62 7.35
CA ASP A 459 3.29 -4.86 8.71
C ASP A 459 2.60 -3.98 9.77
N GLY A 460 1.49 -3.35 9.42
CA GLY A 460 0.81 -2.34 10.25
C GLY A 460 1.31 -0.91 10.02
N PHE A 461 2.40 -0.71 9.27
CA PHE A 461 2.89 0.59 8.85
C PHE A 461 3.19 0.69 7.35
N ASN A 462 4.00 -0.23 6.85
CA ASN A 462 4.37 -0.36 5.45
C ASN A 462 3.37 -1.21 4.70
N CYS A 463 3.27 -0.97 3.41
CA CYS A 463 2.57 -1.78 2.43
C CYS A 463 3.52 -2.15 1.31
N LEU A 464 3.58 -3.44 0.94
CA LEU A 464 4.31 -3.91 -0.23
C LEU A 464 3.31 -4.30 -1.33
N ALA A 465 3.55 -3.83 -2.55
CA ALA A 465 2.75 -4.18 -3.71
C ALA A 465 3.64 -4.52 -4.91
N ALA A 466 3.34 -5.61 -5.60
CA ALA A 466 4.02 -5.99 -6.83
C ALA A 466 3.75 -4.94 -7.92
N GLN A 467 4.77 -4.66 -8.73
CA GLN A 467 4.64 -3.76 -9.87
C GLN A 467 3.90 -4.46 -11.02
N LEU A 468 3.06 -3.70 -11.74
CA LEU A 468 2.14 -4.25 -12.74
C LEU A 468 2.73 -4.31 -14.15
N ASP A 469 4.07 -4.31 -14.28
CA ASP A 469 4.76 -4.22 -15.57
C ASP A 469 4.33 -5.33 -16.55
N ASP A 470 4.19 -6.56 -16.06
CA ASP A 470 3.79 -7.71 -16.89
C ASP A 470 2.34 -7.59 -17.38
N LEU A 471 1.41 -7.16 -16.51
CA LEU A 471 0.02 -6.90 -16.91
C LEU A 471 -0.07 -5.81 -17.98
N VAL A 472 0.68 -4.71 -17.79
CA VAL A 472 0.70 -3.61 -18.77
C VAL A 472 1.34 -4.07 -20.09
N ALA A 473 2.40 -4.90 -20.04
CA ALA A 473 3.05 -5.45 -21.22
C ALA A 473 2.15 -6.43 -22.00
N GLU A 474 1.32 -7.21 -21.29
CA GLU A 474 0.28 -8.08 -21.86
C GLU A 474 -0.89 -7.31 -22.49
N GLY A 475 -0.93 -5.98 -22.35
CA GLY A 475 -1.94 -5.11 -22.93
C GLY A 475 -3.21 -4.98 -22.11
N TRP A 476 -3.17 -5.29 -20.81
CA TRP A 476 -4.28 -5.01 -19.91
C TRP A 476 -4.37 -3.53 -19.56
N GLN A 477 -5.59 -3.01 -19.51
CA GLN A 477 -5.92 -1.61 -19.20
C GLN A 477 -7.17 -1.55 -18.34
N ILE A 478 -7.37 -0.44 -17.61
CA ILE A 478 -8.63 -0.18 -16.89
C ILE A 478 -9.77 -0.10 -17.91
N ALA A 479 -10.85 -0.86 -17.66
CA ALA A 479 -12.05 -0.95 -18.50
C ALA A 479 -13.02 0.23 -18.32
#